data_AF-Q9ZN98-F1
#
_entry.id   AF-Q9ZN98-F1
#
_cell.length_a   1.000
_cell.length_b   1.000
_cell.length_c   1.000
_cell.angle_alpha   90.00
_cell.angle_beta   90.00
_cell.angle_gamma   90.00
#
_symmetry.space_group_name_H-M   'P 1'
#
loop_
_entity.id
_entity.type
_entity.pdbx_description
1 polymer ?
#
loop_
_entity_poly.entity_id
_entity_poly.type
_entity_poly.pdbx_seq_one_letter_code
_entity_poly.pdbx_strand_id
1 'polypeptide(L)'
;MFAGAGGVISTAADMGKWLSMHTNEGKNINGERLLSKSLLEESYSPLPGSPKYGLGWSLSSANVKPARISHSGALSTIQAQQDIVPSSGYAVAVMLNSFTTTFEHAYEISSGIIKLTEGQKPNIKVPMPKIIDLFLGLMTLIYLFLGIKGILRSKEWSNRRKLHPTLRYYLRLMPQIIPVLFIGWLFFIVPNLQNNSSTIKDAIGIWPAAMLFLAVVFLIGTIVTVRRVYYRVRLNRN
;
A
#
# COMPACT_ATOMS: atom_id res chain seq x y z
N MET A 1 12.45 3.38 15.18
CA MET A 1 13.81 3.19 14.65
C MET A 1 13.90 1.77 14.12
N PHE A 2 14.07 1.56 12.81
CA PHE A 2 14.02 0.23 12.18
C PHE A 2 15.37 -0.53 12.23
N ALA A 3 16.29 -0.17 13.14
CA ALA A 3 17.71 -0.49 13.04
C ALA A 3 18.00 -1.93 12.57
N GLY A 4 17.61 -2.94 13.35
CA GLY A 4 17.83 -4.35 12.98
C GLY A 4 16.83 -4.95 12.01
N ALA A 5 15.63 -4.36 11.86
CA ALA A 5 14.54 -4.95 11.09
C ALA A 5 14.44 -4.45 9.64
N GLY A 6 15.10 -3.35 9.30
CA GLY A 6 15.02 -2.74 7.96
C GLY A 6 15.72 -1.38 7.81
N GLY A 7 16.66 -1.03 8.70
CA GLY A 7 17.35 0.25 8.68
C GLY A 7 18.60 0.30 7.80
N VAL A 8 18.98 -0.83 7.17
CA VAL A 8 20.17 -0.91 6.32
C VAL A 8 19.94 -0.14 5.02
N ILE A 9 20.87 0.75 4.69
CA ILE A 9 20.91 1.50 3.43
C ILE A 9 22.02 0.93 2.56
N SER A 10 21.72 0.59 1.32
CA SER A 10 22.66 -0.06 0.39
C SER A 10 22.34 0.28 -1.07
N THR A 11 23.20 -0.14 -1.99
CA THR A 11 23.02 -0.05 -3.44
C THR A 11 22.81 -1.44 -4.05
N ALA A 12 22.25 -1.53 -5.25
CA ALA A 12 22.14 -2.82 -5.95
C ALA A 12 23.51 -3.48 -6.18
N ALA A 13 24.56 -2.69 -6.41
CA ALA A 13 25.92 -3.19 -6.59
C ALA A 13 26.48 -3.80 -5.30
N ASP A 14 26.27 -3.15 -4.15
CA ASP A 14 26.74 -3.68 -2.86
C ASP A 14 25.90 -4.89 -2.42
N MET A 15 24.59 -4.85 -2.66
CA MET A 15 23.72 -6.03 -2.49
C MET A 15 24.16 -7.19 -3.39
N GLY A 16 24.62 -6.93 -4.62
CA GLY A 16 25.17 -7.95 -5.50
C GLY A 16 26.44 -8.59 -4.95
N LYS A 17 27.36 -7.80 -4.37
CA LYS A 17 28.54 -8.33 -3.67
C LYS A 17 28.14 -9.17 -2.46
N TRP A 18 27.20 -8.70 -1.64
CA TRP A 18 26.68 -9.45 -0.50
C TRP A 18 26.00 -10.75 -0.93
N LEU A 19 25.14 -10.72 -1.94
CA LEU A 19 24.48 -11.92 -2.50
C LEU A 19 25.47 -12.90 -3.13
N SER A 20 26.59 -12.42 -3.70
CA SER A 20 27.63 -13.32 -4.22
C SER A 20 28.22 -14.22 -3.14
N MET A 21 28.27 -13.75 -1.88
CA MET A 21 28.66 -14.59 -0.74
C MET A 21 27.66 -15.72 -0.49
N HIS A 22 26.36 -15.44 -0.62
CA HIS A 22 25.31 -16.44 -0.47
C HIS A 22 25.37 -17.52 -1.56
N THR A 23 25.73 -17.15 -2.80
CA THR A 23 25.84 -18.10 -3.92
C THR A 23 27.21 -18.79 -3.99
N ASN A 24 28.21 -18.30 -3.27
CA ASN A 24 29.57 -18.86 -3.22
C ASN A 24 29.89 -19.53 -1.87
N GLU A 25 28.90 -20.24 -1.31
CA GLU A 25 29.03 -21.05 -0.09
C GLU A 25 29.63 -20.30 1.11
N GLY A 26 29.33 -19.00 1.24
CA GLY A 26 29.77 -18.18 2.36
C GLY A 26 31.08 -17.43 2.13
N LYS A 27 31.64 -17.45 0.91
CA LYS A 27 32.86 -16.72 0.55
C LYS A 27 32.57 -15.46 -0.25
N ASN A 28 33.20 -14.34 0.10
CA ASN A 28 33.10 -13.11 -0.69
C ASN A 28 33.82 -13.24 -2.05
N ILE A 29 33.80 -12.16 -2.85
CA ILE A 29 34.43 -12.09 -4.17
C ILE A 29 35.96 -12.30 -4.15
N ASN A 30 36.60 -12.06 -3.01
CA ASN A 30 38.05 -12.28 -2.83
C ASN A 30 38.37 -13.70 -2.35
N GLY A 31 37.36 -14.56 -2.18
CA GLY A 31 37.51 -15.94 -1.69
C GLY A 31 37.60 -16.06 -0.16
N GLU A 32 37.51 -14.95 0.57
CA GLU A 32 37.50 -14.93 2.04
C GLU A 32 36.16 -15.46 2.56
N ARG A 33 36.21 -16.40 3.51
CA ARG A 33 35.02 -16.99 4.12
C ARG A 33 34.45 -16.06 5.20
N LEU A 34 33.28 -15.48 4.92
CA LEU A 34 32.53 -14.64 5.86
C LEU A 34 31.52 -15.45 6.70
N LEU A 35 31.00 -16.55 6.12
CA LEU A 35 30.08 -17.47 6.81
C LEU A 35 30.36 -18.92 6.41
N SER A 36 30.06 -19.88 7.28
CA SER A 36 30.14 -21.29 6.90
C SER A 36 28.95 -21.67 6.01
N LYS A 37 29.15 -22.67 5.14
CA LYS A 37 28.06 -23.24 4.33
C LYS A 37 26.92 -23.78 5.20
N SER A 38 27.25 -24.43 6.31
CA SER A 38 26.25 -24.98 7.24
C SER A 38 25.34 -23.90 7.83
N LEU A 39 25.88 -22.72 8.18
CA LEU A 39 25.08 -21.62 8.72
C LEU A 39 24.20 -20.96 7.65
N LEU A 40 24.63 -20.95 6.38
CA LEU A 40 23.76 -20.52 5.27
C LEU A 40 22.60 -21.50 5.09
N GLU A 41 22.89 -22.81 5.06
CA GLU A 41 21.87 -23.85 4.93
C GLU A 41 20.86 -23.81 6.10
N GLU A 42 21.34 -23.58 7.33
CA GLU A 42 20.49 -23.34 8.49
C GLU A 42 19.62 -22.11 8.32
N SER A 43 20.18 -21.00 7.82
CA SER A 43 19.41 -19.76 7.57
C SER A 43 18.29 -19.94 6.54
N TYR A 44 18.48 -20.83 5.57
CA TYR A 44 17.47 -21.16 4.56
C TYR A 44 16.54 -22.31 4.95
N SER A 45 16.77 -22.94 6.10
CA SER A 45 15.97 -24.08 6.53
C SER A 45 14.60 -23.63 7.04
N PRO A 46 13.51 -24.33 6.69
CA PRO A 46 12.19 -23.98 7.18
C PRO A 46 12.09 -24.03 8.71
N LEU A 47 11.49 -23.01 9.31
CA LEU A 47 11.23 -22.96 10.75
C LEU A 47 10.02 -23.84 11.14
N PRO A 48 9.99 -24.39 12.36
CA PRO A 48 8.82 -25.10 12.88
C PRO A 48 7.54 -24.27 12.78
N GLY A 49 6.50 -24.82 12.16
CA GLY A 49 5.23 -24.12 11.93
C GLY A 49 5.26 -23.07 10.80
N SER A 50 6.40 -22.83 10.16
CA SER A 50 6.58 -21.88 9.04
C SER A 50 7.35 -22.52 7.88
N PRO A 51 6.74 -23.48 7.15
CA PRO A 51 7.43 -24.29 6.14
C PRO A 51 7.96 -23.49 4.92
N LYS A 52 7.59 -22.22 4.80
CA LYS A 52 8.02 -21.30 3.73
C LYS A 52 8.89 -20.16 4.24
N TYR A 53 9.43 -20.25 5.46
CA TYR A 53 10.23 -19.18 6.04
C TYR A 53 11.39 -19.76 6.86
N GLY A 54 12.60 -19.30 6.58
CA GLY A 54 13.81 -19.57 7.34
C GLY A 54 14.19 -18.41 8.26
N LEU A 55 15.46 -18.30 8.61
CA LEU A 55 15.97 -17.18 9.42
C LEU A 55 16.11 -15.92 8.56
N GLY A 56 15.02 -15.18 8.43
CA GLY A 56 14.98 -13.93 7.65
C GLY A 56 14.92 -14.16 6.14
N TRP A 57 14.39 -15.30 5.69
CA TRP A 57 14.26 -15.64 4.27
C TRP A 57 12.92 -16.31 3.99
N SER A 58 12.24 -15.84 2.95
CA SER A 58 11.06 -16.47 2.37
C SER A 58 11.49 -17.54 1.36
N LEU A 59 10.98 -18.75 1.53
CA LEU A 59 11.22 -19.89 0.65
C LEU A 59 10.04 -20.02 -0.31
N SER A 60 10.35 -20.07 -1.60
CA SER A 60 9.34 -20.20 -2.65
C SER A 60 8.51 -21.47 -2.48
N SER A 61 7.21 -21.41 -2.75
CA SER A 61 6.38 -22.60 -2.82
C SER A 61 6.72 -23.47 -4.03
N ALA A 62 6.35 -24.76 -3.98
CA ALA A 62 6.69 -25.75 -5.02
C ALA A 62 6.18 -25.42 -6.44
N ASN A 63 5.19 -24.52 -6.57
CA ASN A 63 4.65 -24.05 -7.85
C ASN A 63 5.45 -22.88 -8.45
N VAL A 64 6.38 -22.28 -7.71
CA VAL A 64 7.27 -21.23 -8.21
C VAL A 64 8.52 -21.90 -8.78
N LYS A 65 8.76 -21.69 -10.07
CA LYS A 65 9.95 -22.21 -10.77
C LYS A 65 10.73 -21.06 -11.44
N PRO A 66 12.07 -21.05 -11.35
CA PRO A 66 12.88 -21.91 -10.47
C PRO A 66 12.61 -21.61 -8.99
N ALA A 67 12.98 -22.54 -8.10
CA ALA A 67 12.84 -22.33 -6.65
C ALA A 67 13.72 -21.16 -6.20
N ARG A 68 13.27 -20.41 -5.19
CA ARG A 68 13.92 -19.18 -4.72
C ARG A 68 13.99 -19.12 -3.21
N ILE A 69 15.08 -18.53 -2.74
CA ILE A 69 15.25 -18.05 -1.37
C ILE A 69 15.25 -16.52 -1.48
N SER A 70 14.33 -15.86 -0.81
CA SER A 70 14.01 -14.45 -1.12
C SER A 70 13.79 -13.62 0.13
N HIS A 71 14.08 -12.34 0.03
CA HIS A 71 13.70 -11.37 1.05
C HIS A 71 13.27 -10.08 0.35
N SER A 72 12.19 -9.48 0.83
CA SER A 72 11.68 -8.21 0.33
C SER A 72 11.83 -7.12 1.38
N GLY A 73 11.86 -5.87 0.92
CA GLY A 73 11.86 -4.71 1.79
C GLY A 73 10.98 -3.63 1.20
N ALA A 74 10.16 -2.99 2.02
CA ALA A 74 9.35 -1.87 1.58
C ALA A 74 9.23 -0.83 2.71
N LEU A 75 9.53 0.42 2.36
CA LEU A 75 9.17 1.61 3.13
C LEU A 75 8.30 2.51 2.24
N SER A 76 7.83 3.63 2.78
CA SER A 76 6.88 4.53 2.10
C SER A 76 7.36 5.07 0.75
N THR A 77 8.66 5.08 0.48
CA THR A 77 9.23 5.63 -0.78
C THR A 77 10.23 4.71 -1.46
N ILE A 78 10.55 3.55 -0.89
CA ILE A 78 11.56 2.65 -1.43
C ILE A 78 11.10 1.20 -1.34
N GLN A 79 11.52 0.40 -2.32
CA GLN A 79 11.33 -1.04 -2.31
C GLN A 79 12.65 -1.74 -2.64
N ALA A 80 12.83 -2.93 -2.09
CA ALA A 80 13.95 -3.80 -2.38
C ALA A 80 13.46 -5.24 -2.50
N GLN A 81 14.12 -5.99 -3.37
CA GLN A 81 13.92 -7.43 -3.51
C GLN A 81 15.28 -8.10 -3.67
N GLN A 82 15.48 -9.19 -2.95
CA GLN A 82 16.61 -10.10 -3.12
C GLN A 82 16.08 -11.50 -3.41
N ASP A 83 16.61 -12.14 -4.44
CA ASP A 83 16.28 -13.52 -4.79
C ASP A 83 17.56 -14.30 -5.08
N ILE A 84 17.73 -15.43 -4.42
CA ILE A 84 18.76 -16.43 -4.75
C ILE A 84 18.07 -17.57 -5.48
N VAL A 85 18.65 -18.01 -6.60
CA VAL A 85 18.18 -19.16 -7.38
C VAL A 85 19.14 -20.33 -7.18
N PRO A 86 18.84 -21.28 -6.27
CA PRO A 86 19.81 -22.30 -5.87
C PRO A 86 20.25 -23.23 -7.00
N SER A 87 19.35 -23.51 -7.95
CA SER A 87 19.63 -24.44 -9.06
C SER A 87 20.67 -23.92 -10.06
N SER A 88 20.79 -22.61 -10.20
CA SER A 88 21.70 -21.96 -11.16
C SER A 88 22.90 -21.28 -10.49
N GLY A 89 22.82 -21.01 -9.18
CA GLY A 89 23.89 -20.36 -8.42
C GLY A 89 24.03 -18.86 -8.67
N TYR A 90 23.04 -18.21 -9.31
CA TYR A 90 22.98 -16.74 -9.37
C TYR A 90 21.96 -16.18 -8.39
N ALA A 91 22.08 -14.88 -8.13
CA ALA A 91 21.16 -14.12 -7.32
C ALA A 91 20.86 -12.76 -7.96
N VAL A 92 19.72 -12.18 -7.62
CA VAL A 92 19.22 -10.91 -8.16
C VAL A 92 18.92 -9.97 -7.00
N ALA A 93 19.36 -8.72 -7.14
CA ALA A 93 18.96 -7.62 -6.27
C ALA A 93 18.27 -6.53 -7.10
N VAL A 94 17.08 -6.12 -6.67
CA VAL A 94 16.34 -5.00 -7.25
C VAL A 94 16.15 -3.94 -6.17
N MET A 95 16.49 -2.70 -6.47
CA MET A 95 16.35 -1.54 -5.58
C MET A 95 15.54 -0.47 -6.32
N LEU A 96 14.43 -0.03 -5.73
CA LEU A 96 13.53 0.97 -6.31
C LEU A 96 13.40 2.17 -5.38
N ASN A 97 13.37 3.37 -5.97
CA ASN A 97 13.04 4.63 -5.32
C ASN A 97 11.54 4.96 -5.42
N SER A 98 10.70 3.93 -5.47
CA SER A 98 9.26 4.05 -5.58
C SER A 98 8.56 3.01 -4.71
N PHE A 99 7.36 3.36 -4.27
CA PHE A 99 6.47 2.49 -3.50
C PHE A 99 5.05 2.58 -4.07
N THR A 100 4.36 1.44 -4.05
CA THR A 100 2.97 1.34 -4.48
C THR A 100 2.22 0.39 -3.54
N THR A 101 1.13 0.85 -2.93
CA THR A 101 0.34 0.08 -1.96
C THR A 101 -0.32 -1.18 -2.54
N THR A 102 -0.61 -1.17 -3.84
CA THR A 102 -1.41 -2.21 -4.50
C THR A 102 -0.58 -3.22 -5.30
N PHE A 103 0.75 -3.05 -5.36
CA PHE A 103 1.59 -3.88 -6.21
C PHE A 103 3.08 -3.87 -5.82
N GLU A 104 3.68 -5.05 -5.70
CA GLU A 104 5.10 -5.25 -5.37
C GLU A 104 5.97 -5.21 -6.64
N HIS A 105 6.39 -4.00 -7.02
CA HIS A 105 7.17 -3.81 -8.25
C HIS A 105 8.55 -4.47 -8.20
N ALA A 106 9.22 -4.45 -7.04
CA ALA A 106 10.57 -5.02 -6.91
C ALA A 106 10.57 -6.54 -7.13
N TYR A 107 9.58 -7.24 -6.56
CA TYR A 107 9.39 -8.68 -6.76
C TYR A 107 9.13 -9.05 -8.23
N GLU A 108 8.30 -8.28 -8.91
CA GLU A 108 7.93 -8.55 -10.30
C GLU A 108 9.07 -8.27 -11.28
N ILE A 109 9.86 -7.22 -11.02
CA ILE A 109 11.08 -6.94 -11.78
C ILE A 109 12.10 -8.06 -11.55
N SER A 110 12.35 -8.48 -10.30
CA SER A 110 13.25 -9.60 -9.99
C SER A 110 12.80 -10.89 -10.68
N SER A 111 11.50 -11.19 -10.59
CA SER A 111 10.90 -12.33 -11.29
C SER A 111 11.05 -12.27 -12.80
N GLY A 112 10.98 -11.06 -13.38
CA GLY A 112 11.20 -10.83 -14.80
C GLY A 112 12.64 -11.06 -15.22
N ILE A 113 13.60 -10.57 -14.42
CA ILE A 113 15.04 -10.80 -14.62
C ILE A 113 15.34 -12.30 -14.57
N ILE A 114 14.85 -13.01 -13.54
CA ILE A 114 15.00 -14.46 -13.42
C ILE A 114 14.42 -15.19 -14.63
N LYS A 115 13.24 -14.78 -15.13
CA LYS A 115 12.69 -15.39 -16.35
C LYS A 115 13.58 -15.18 -17.56
N LEU A 116 14.13 -13.98 -17.74
CA LEU A 116 15.04 -13.67 -18.84
C LEU A 116 16.32 -14.52 -18.78
N THR A 117 16.89 -14.74 -17.59
CA THR A 117 18.08 -15.58 -17.41
C THR A 117 17.79 -17.06 -17.66
N GLU A 118 16.56 -17.53 -17.44
CA GLU A 118 16.09 -18.86 -17.83
C GLU A 118 15.66 -18.96 -19.32
N GLY A 119 15.95 -17.95 -20.14
CA GLY A 119 15.58 -17.91 -21.57
C GLY A 119 14.09 -17.74 -21.85
N GLN A 120 13.30 -17.36 -20.84
CA GLN A 120 11.85 -17.15 -20.95
C GLN A 120 11.52 -15.67 -21.16
N LYS A 121 10.38 -15.41 -21.82
CA LYS A 121 9.84 -14.04 -21.92
C LYS A 121 9.03 -13.69 -20.66
N PRO A 122 9.35 -12.61 -19.94
CA PRO A 122 8.55 -12.18 -18.80
C PRO A 122 7.18 -11.68 -19.27
N ASN A 123 6.14 -11.95 -18.47
CA ASN A 123 4.80 -11.45 -18.74
C ASN A 123 4.70 -10.00 -18.24
N ILE A 124 4.42 -9.06 -19.13
CA ILE A 124 4.22 -7.66 -18.77
C ILE A 124 2.79 -7.51 -18.26
N LYS A 125 2.66 -7.20 -16.97
CA LYS A 125 1.36 -7.01 -16.33
C LYS A 125 0.75 -5.65 -16.68
N VAL A 126 -0.58 -5.60 -16.68
CA VAL A 126 -1.34 -4.36 -16.80
C VAL A 126 -0.95 -3.42 -15.65
N PRO A 127 -0.77 -2.10 -15.89
CA PRO A 127 -0.38 -1.14 -14.87
C PRO A 127 -1.56 -0.80 -13.92
N MET A 128 -2.02 -1.80 -13.18
CA MET A 128 -3.17 -1.70 -12.28
C MET A 128 -3.08 -0.54 -11.28
N PRO A 129 -1.93 -0.26 -10.63
CA PRO A 129 -1.84 0.88 -9.73
C PRO A 129 -2.18 2.22 -10.38
N LYS A 130 -1.65 2.46 -11.59
CA LYS A 130 -1.94 3.67 -12.35
C LYS A 130 -3.42 3.77 -12.71
N ILE A 131 -4.05 2.66 -13.08
CA ILE A 131 -5.49 2.62 -13.39
C ILE A 131 -6.32 2.98 -12.15
N ILE A 132 -5.97 2.41 -10.98
CA ILE A 132 -6.67 2.69 -9.72
C ILE A 132 -6.52 4.17 -9.35
N ASP A 133 -5.32 4.75 -9.44
CA ASP A 133 -5.10 6.16 -9.13
C ASP A 133 -5.84 7.10 -10.09
N LEU A 134 -5.86 6.79 -11.39
CA LEU A 134 -6.65 7.54 -12.38
C LEU A 134 -8.15 7.45 -12.09
N PHE A 135 -8.63 6.27 -11.70
CA PHE A 135 -10.03 6.07 -11.32
C PHE A 135 -10.38 6.88 -10.06
N LEU A 136 -9.54 6.85 -9.03
CA LEU A 136 -9.72 7.67 -7.82
C LEU A 136 -9.69 9.18 -8.16
N GLY A 137 -8.81 9.60 -9.06
CA GLY A 137 -8.77 10.98 -9.55
C GLY A 137 -10.08 11.38 -10.24
N LEU A 138 -10.59 10.54 -11.16
CA LEU A 138 -11.87 10.78 -11.82
C LEU A 138 -13.03 10.81 -10.81
N MET A 139 -13.09 9.86 -9.88
CA MET A 139 -14.11 9.84 -8.83
C MET A 139 -14.05 11.07 -7.94
N THR A 140 -12.85 11.57 -7.63
CA THR A 140 -12.66 12.83 -6.89
C THR A 140 -13.28 14.00 -7.63
N LEU A 141 -13.02 14.14 -8.94
CA LEU A 141 -13.59 15.21 -9.76
C LEU A 141 -15.11 15.13 -9.87
N ILE A 142 -15.65 13.93 -10.08
CA ILE A 142 -17.10 13.71 -10.14
C ILE A 142 -17.75 14.07 -8.80
N TYR A 143 -17.17 13.61 -7.69
CA TYR A 143 -17.68 13.90 -6.35
C TYR A 143 -17.60 15.39 -6.04
N LEU A 144 -16.51 16.06 -6.43
CA LEU A 144 -16.33 17.50 -6.29
C LEU A 144 -17.45 18.25 -7.02
N PHE A 145 -17.70 17.92 -8.29
CA PHE A 145 -18.73 18.54 -9.11
C PHE A 145 -20.15 18.34 -8.55
N LEU A 146 -20.50 17.09 -8.21
CA LEU A 146 -21.80 16.76 -7.63
C LEU A 146 -21.98 17.39 -6.24
N GLY A 147 -20.89 17.45 -5.47
CA GLY A 147 -20.84 18.10 -4.17
C GLY A 147 -21.11 19.59 -4.25
N ILE A 148 -20.42 20.31 -5.15
CA ILE A 148 -20.66 21.74 -5.41
C ILE A 148 -22.12 21.97 -5.81
N LYS A 149 -22.67 21.17 -6.73
CA LYS A 149 -24.10 21.24 -7.06
C LYS A 149 -24.99 20.99 -5.84
N GLY A 150 -24.65 20.02 -5.00
CA GLY A 150 -25.36 19.71 -3.76
C GLY A 150 -25.34 20.87 -2.76
N ILE A 151 -24.20 21.54 -2.63
CA ILE A 151 -23.99 22.72 -1.78
C ILE A 151 -24.87 23.88 -2.27
N LEU A 152 -24.81 24.21 -3.57
CA LEU A 152 -25.60 25.29 -4.17
C LEU A 152 -27.11 25.04 -4.06
N ARG A 153 -27.54 23.80 -4.28
CA ARG A 153 -28.97 23.41 -4.22
C ARG A 153 -29.45 23.05 -2.82
N SER A 154 -28.64 23.22 -1.77
CA SER A 154 -29.02 22.83 -0.40
C SER A 154 -30.28 23.53 0.09
N LYS A 155 -30.46 24.82 -0.25
CA LYS A 155 -31.67 25.59 0.09
C LYS A 155 -32.91 25.01 -0.59
N GLU A 156 -32.86 24.84 -1.91
CA GLU A 156 -33.96 24.27 -2.70
C GLU A 156 -34.31 22.85 -2.22
N TRP A 157 -33.29 22.05 -1.92
CA TRP A 157 -33.45 20.67 -1.46
C TRP A 157 -34.23 20.59 -0.14
N SER A 158 -33.93 21.49 0.81
CA SER A 158 -34.64 21.62 2.07
C SER A 158 -36.05 22.19 1.90
N ASN A 159 -36.21 23.22 1.05
CA ASN A 159 -37.52 23.83 0.76
C ASN A 159 -38.52 22.82 0.18
N ARG A 160 -38.10 22.02 -0.83
CA ARG A 160 -38.93 20.96 -1.43
C ARG A 160 -39.38 19.90 -0.44
N ARG A 161 -38.77 19.87 0.75
CA ARG A 161 -39.03 18.89 1.81
C ARG A 161 -39.52 19.54 3.09
N LYS A 162 -40.05 20.77 3.04
CA LYS A 162 -40.58 21.47 4.23
C LYS A 162 -41.63 20.61 4.96
N LEU A 163 -42.52 19.95 4.22
CA LEU A 163 -43.60 19.11 4.76
C LEU A 163 -43.17 17.69 5.16
N HIS A 164 -41.92 17.28 4.93
CA HIS A 164 -41.49 15.93 5.33
C HIS A 164 -41.41 15.81 6.85
N PRO A 165 -41.83 14.66 7.44
CA PRO A 165 -41.54 14.33 8.83
C PRO A 165 -40.04 14.35 9.12
N THR A 166 -39.67 14.76 10.34
CA THR A 166 -38.27 14.89 10.79
C THR A 166 -37.46 13.62 10.56
N LEU A 167 -37.99 12.46 10.95
CA LEU A 167 -37.33 11.17 10.75
C LEU A 167 -37.02 10.90 9.27
N ARG A 168 -38.01 11.06 8.38
CA ARG A 168 -37.81 10.86 6.93
C ARG A 168 -36.81 11.85 6.32
N TYR A 169 -36.71 13.06 6.88
CA TYR A 169 -35.73 14.05 6.45
C TYR A 169 -34.30 13.61 6.77
N TYR A 170 -34.03 13.20 8.03
CA TYR A 170 -32.71 12.78 8.46
C TYR A 170 -32.29 11.42 7.86
N LEU A 171 -33.22 10.48 7.67
CA LEU A 171 -32.94 9.24 6.95
C LEU A 171 -32.42 9.50 5.53
N ARG A 172 -32.89 10.56 4.85
CA ARG A 172 -32.38 10.95 3.53
C ARG A 172 -31.01 11.63 3.56
N LEU A 173 -30.54 12.08 4.73
CA LEU A 173 -29.18 12.58 4.92
C LEU A 173 -28.19 11.46 5.25
N MET A 174 -28.67 10.27 5.65
CA MET A 174 -27.80 9.13 6.00
C MET A 174 -26.76 8.78 4.93
N PRO A 175 -27.05 8.79 3.62
CA PRO A 175 -26.03 8.53 2.60
C PRO A 175 -24.87 9.55 2.59
N GLN A 176 -25.06 10.76 3.12
CA GLN A 176 -23.98 11.73 3.32
C GLN A 176 -23.33 11.61 4.70
N ILE A 177 -24.13 11.36 5.74
CA ILE A 177 -23.65 11.28 7.12
C ILE A 177 -22.77 10.05 7.33
N ILE A 178 -23.13 8.89 6.77
CA ILE A 178 -22.37 7.65 6.95
C ILE A 178 -20.91 7.80 6.47
N PRO A 179 -20.63 8.24 5.23
CA PRO A 179 -19.25 8.48 4.80
C PRO A 179 -18.51 9.52 5.66
N VAL A 180 -19.19 10.60 6.07
CA VAL A 180 -18.56 11.64 6.91
C VAL A 180 -18.16 11.09 8.27
N LEU A 181 -19.03 10.33 8.94
CA LEU A 181 -18.71 9.72 10.22
C LEU A 181 -17.61 8.66 10.09
N PHE A 182 -17.68 7.82 9.06
CA PHE A 182 -16.68 6.79 8.83
C PHE A 182 -15.30 7.39 8.53
N ILE A 183 -15.22 8.37 7.62
CA ILE A 183 -13.96 9.03 7.27
C ILE A 183 -13.45 9.90 8.43
N GLY A 184 -14.35 10.57 9.17
CA GLY A 184 -14.00 11.29 10.38
C GLY A 184 -13.40 10.37 11.45
N TRP A 185 -14.00 9.19 11.66
CA TRP A 185 -13.42 8.16 12.53
C TRP A 185 -12.04 7.71 12.04
N LEU A 186 -11.90 7.44 10.74
CA LEU A 186 -10.63 7.04 10.13
C LEU A 186 -9.54 8.11 10.29
N PHE A 187 -9.88 9.39 10.15
CA PHE A 187 -8.89 10.48 10.17
C PHE A 187 -8.59 10.98 11.59
N PHE A 188 -9.59 11.01 12.49
CA PHE A 188 -9.43 11.66 13.79
C PHE A 188 -9.40 10.68 14.96
N ILE A 189 -9.89 9.45 14.80
CA ILE A 189 -9.93 8.47 15.90
C ILE A 189 -8.85 7.40 15.70
N VAL A 190 -8.78 6.79 14.52
CA VAL A 190 -7.83 5.70 14.25
C VAL A 190 -6.37 6.06 14.58
N PRO A 191 -5.83 7.24 14.19
CA PRO A 191 -4.46 7.61 14.52
C PRO A 191 -4.19 7.80 16.01
N ASN A 192 -5.25 7.99 16.83
CA ASN A 192 -5.16 8.22 18.27
C ASN A 192 -5.42 6.94 19.09
N LEU A 193 -5.64 5.79 18.45
CA LEU A 193 -5.81 4.51 19.15
C LEU A 193 -4.52 4.11 19.87
N GLN A 194 -4.66 3.49 21.04
CA GLN A 194 -3.52 3.01 21.82
C GLN A 194 -2.64 2.07 20.99
N ASN A 195 -1.32 2.22 21.12
CA ASN A 195 -0.31 1.47 20.39
C ASN A 195 -0.35 1.64 18.86
N ASN A 196 -1.05 2.67 18.35
CA ASN A 196 -0.96 3.02 16.93
C ASN A 196 0.22 3.98 16.70
N SER A 197 1.21 3.53 15.95
CA SER A 197 2.36 4.35 15.52
C SER A 197 2.12 5.07 14.19
N SER A 198 1.03 4.76 13.47
CA SER A 198 0.74 5.30 12.15
C SER A 198 -0.01 6.63 12.24
N THR A 199 0.46 7.62 11.50
CA THR A 199 -0.14 8.95 11.42
C THR A 199 -0.88 9.17 10.10
N ILE A 200 -1.70 10.23 10.04
CA ILE A 200 -2.31 10.68 8.77
C ILE A 200 -1.23 11.04 7.73
N LYS A 201 -0.08 11.56 8.17
CA LYS A 201 1.03 11.89 7.27
C LYS A 201 1.58 10.62 6.61
N ASP A 202 1.68 9.53 7.36
CA ASP A 202 2.11 8.24 6.82
C ASP A 202 1.10 7.71 5.80
N ALA A 203 -0.20 7.79 6.10
CA ALA A 203 -1.25 7.41 5.16
C ALA A 203 -1.23 8.24 3.86
N ILE A 204 -0.98 9.55 3.95
CA ILE A 204 -0.81 10.43 2.79
C ILE A 204 0.44 10.03 2.00
N GLY A 205 1.56 9.75 2.68
CA GLY A 205 2.80 9.31 2.02
C GLY A 205 2.64 7.98 1.30
N ILE A 206 1.82 7.07 1.84
CA ILE A 206 1.55 5.74 1.30
C ILE A 206 0.60 5.79 0.09
N TRP A 207 -0.52 6.53 0.18
CA TRP A 207 -1.51 6.58 -0.90
C TRP A 207 -2.17 7.96 -1.09
N PRO A 208 -1.46 8.92 -1.73
CA PRO A 208 -1.94 10.28 -1.89
C PRO A 208 -3.31 10.40 -2.59
N ALA A 209 -3.53 9.61 -3.66
CA ALA A 209 -4.77 9.66 -4.45
C ALA A 209 -6.00 9.25 -3.62
N ALA A 210 -5.90 8.18 -2.84
CA ALA A 210 -6.98 7.73 -1.96
C ALA A 210 -7.24 8.74 -0.83
N MET A 211 -6.19 9.28 -0.22
CA MET A 211 -6.32 10.26 0.85
C MET A 211 -6.97 11.56 0.37
N LEU A 212 -6.61 12.04 -0.83
CA LEU A 212 -7.25 13.20 -1.44
C LEU A 212 -8.73 12.95 -1.72
N PHE A 213 -9.08 11.79 -2.29
CA PHE A 213 -10.46 11.42 -2.55
C PHE A 213 -11.29 11.41 -1.25
N LEU A 214 -10.80 10.73 -0.20
CA LEU A 214 -11.47 10.66 1.10
C LEU A 214 -11.63 12.05 1.75
N ALA A 215 -10.60 12.90 1.69
CA ALA A 215 -10.66 14.26 2.20
C ALA A 215 -11.74 15.09 1.49
N VAL A 216 -11.83 14.99 0.16
CA VAL A 216 -12.86 15.67 -0.64
C VAL A 216 -14.25 15.17 -0.26
N VAL A 217 -14.43 13.85 -0.12
CA VAL A 217 -15.70 13.24 0.31
C VAL A 217 -16.11 13.75 1.68
N PHE A 218 -15.19 13.76 2.64
CA PHE A 218 -15.43 14.23 3.99
C PHE A 218 -15.85 15.71 4.04
N LEU A 219 -15.08 16.59 3.37
CA LEU A 219 -15.34 18.03 3.37
C LEU A 219 -16.70 18.35 2.71
N ILE A 220 -16.95 17.82 1.51
CA ILE A 220 -18.21 18.06 0.80
C ILE A 220 -19.38 17.46 1.57
N GLY A 221 -19.27 16.23 2.06
CA GLY A 221 -20.31 15.56 2.82
C GLY A 221 -20.70 16.37 4.06
N THR A 222 -19.69 16.92 4.75
CA THR A 222 -19.88 17.78 5.93
C THR A 222 -20.59 19.07 5.54
N ILE A 223 -20.10 19.81 4.54
CA ILE A 223 -20.69 21.08 4.12
C ILE A 223 -22.13 20.90 3.64
N VAL A 224 -22.40 19.89 2.82
CA VAL A 224 -23.75 19.60 2.32
C VAL A 224 -24.70 19.28 3.47
N THR A 225 -24.27 18.42 4.40
CA THR A 225 -25.09 18.04 5.57
C THR A 225 -25.39 19.25 6.44
N VAL A 226 -24.36 20.04 6.81
CA VAL A 226 -24.51 21.24 7.62
C VAL A 226 -25.45 22.24 6.94
N ARG A 227 -25.28 22.53 5.65
CA ARG A 227 -26.14 23.48 4.93
C ARG A 227 -27.59 23.01 4.87
N ARG A 228 -27.84 21.72 4.60
CA ARG A 228 -29.21 21.17 4.57
C ARG A 228 -29.86 21.20 5.95
N VAL A 229 -29.13 20.92 7.03
CA VAL A 229 -29.65 21.03 8.40
C VAL A 229 -29.93 22.49 8.75
N TYR A 230 -29.01 23.42 8.42
CA TYR A 230 -29.20 24.85 8.63
C TYR A 230 -30.47 25.39 7.97
N TYR A 231 -30.70 25.09 6.69
CA TYR A 231 -31.92 25.53 6.00
C TYR A 231 -33.18 24.86 6.55
N ARG A 232 -33.11 23.61 7.03
CA ARG A 232 -34.24 22.95 7.71
C ARG A 232 -34.62 23.65 9.01
N VAL A 233 -33.65 24.01 9.85
CA VAL A 233 -33.90 24.73 11.11
C VAL A 233 -34.50 26.10 10.82
N ARG A 234 -33.99 26.82 9.82
CA ARG A 234 -34.53 28.12 9.40
C ARG A 234 -35.98 28.02 8.89
N LEU A 235 -36.31 26.97 8.15
CA LEU A 235 -37.69 26.74 7.67
C LEU A 235 -38.67 26.37 8.78
N ASN A 236 -38.21 25.84 9.91
CA ASN A 236 -39.04 25.52 11.06
C ASN A 236 -39.23 26.71 12.01
N ARG A 237 -38.35 27.73 11.92
CA ARG A 237 -38.45 28.99 12.67
C ARG A 237 -39.35 30.03 11.99
N ASN A 238 -39.66 29.84 10.71
CA ASN A 238 -40.49 30.70 9.87
C ASN A 238 -41.78 29.99 9.43
#